data_AF-A0A380FGI4-F1
#
_entry.id   AF-A0A380FGI4-F1
#
_cell.length_a   1.000
_cell.length_b   1.000
_cell.length_c   1.000
_cell.angle_alpha   90.00
_cell.angle_beta   90.00
_cell.angle_gamma   90.00
#
_symmetry.space_group_name_H-M   'P 1'
#
loop_
_entity.id
_entity.type
_entity.pdbx_description
1 polymer ?
#
loop_
_entity_poly.entity_id
_entity_poly.type
_entity_poly.pdbx_seq_one_letter_code
_entity_poly.pdbx_strand_id
1 'polypeptide(L)'
;MPQLLLVQQVQNSIGDAFKIIQRGDADAMITGGSEAPIAHMAIAGFSASRALSTNDDKETACRPFQTGRDGFVMGEGAGIVVLESLESAQARGAEIYAEVVGYGSTGDAHHITAPAPEGEGGARAMQTALDDAGIEPSDIQYINVHGTSTPVGDLTEIQAIKKYIR
;
A
#
# COMPACT_ATOMS: atom_id res chain seq x y z
N MET A 1 3.14 -4.92 -20.94
CA MET A 1 2.82 -5.65 -19.71
C MET A 1 2.39 -4.63 -18.66
N PRO A 2 1.54 -4.97 -17.69
CA PRO A 2 1.20 -4.07 -16.60
C PRO A 2 2.45 -3.76 -15.77
N GLN A 3 2.66 -2.49 -15.45
CA GLN A 3 3.72 -2.05 -14.54
C GLN A 3 3.09 -1.67 -13.20
N LEU A 4 3.77 -2.03 -12.11
CA LEU A 4 3.32 -1.80 -10.75
C LEU A 4 4.35 -0.93 -10.02
N LEU A 5 3.87 0.19 -9.50
CA LEU A 5 4.60 1.04 -8.58
C LEU A 5 4.14 0.74 -7.15
N LEU A 6 5.07 0.45 -6.25
CA LEU A 6 4.74 0.05 -4.88
C LEU A 6 4.96 1.18 -3.88
N VAL A 7 3.89 1.53 -3.17
CA VAL A 7 3.87 2.48 -2.06
C VAL A 7 2.94 1.91 -0.98
N GLN A 8 3.33 1.92 0.30
CA GLN A 8 2.57 1.56 1.54
C GLN A 8 2.94 0.22 2.26
N GLN A 9 2.34 0.01 3.44
CA GLN A 9 2.84 -0.86 4.52
C GLN A 9 2.79 -2.38 4.24
N VAL A 10 1.75 -2.88 3.56
CA VAL A 10 1.68 -4.33 3.17
C VAL A 10 2.60 -4.61 1.99
N GLN A 11 2.93 -3.57 1.22
CA GLN A 11 3.90 -3.62 0.13
C GLN A 11 5.34 -3.69 0.61
N ASN A 12 5.64 -3.50 1.90
CA ASN A 12 7.04 -3.50 2.37
C ASN A 12 7.73 -4.85 2.12
N SER A 13 7.07 -5.99 2.35
CA SER A 13 7.67 -7.31 2.08
C SER A 13 7.93 -7.50 0.58
N ILE A 14 7.04 -7.00 -0.28
CA ILE A 14 7.18 -7.06 -1.74
C ILE A 14 8.32 -6.12 -2.19
N GLY A 15 8.37 -4.90 -1.66
CA GLY A 15 9.41 -3.91 -1.94
C GLY A 15 10.80 -4.37 -1.49
N ASP A 16 10.90 -4.98 -0.31
CA ASP A 16 12.16 -5.54 0.18
C ASP A 16 12.63 -6.71 -0.71
N ALA A 17 11.73 -7.62 -1.07
CA ALA A 17 12.02 -8.71 -2.01
C ALA A 17 12.47 -8.19 -3.39
N PHE A 18 11.80 -7.14 -3.90
CA PHE A 18 12.22 -6.44 -5.11
C PHE A 18 13.63 -5.88 -4.97
N LYS A 19 13.96 -5.21 -3.87
CA LYS A 19 15.30 -4.65 -3.63
C LYS A 19 16.38 -5.72 -3.48
N ILE A 20 16.07 -6.87 -2.89
CA ILE A 20 16.99 -8.02 -2.80
C ILE A 20 17.32 -8.53 -4.22
N ILE A 21 16.30 -8.74 -5.05
CA ILE A 21 16.50 -9.19 -6.44
C ILE A 21 17.25 -8.13 -7.25
N GLN A 22 16.87 -6.86 -7.13
CA GLN A 22 17.51 -5.74 -7.85
C GLN A 22 19.01 -5.62 -7.54
N ARG A 23 19.43 -5.97 -6.31
CA ARG A 23 20.85 -5.97 -5.91
C ARG A 23 21.62 -7.21 -6.39
N GLY A 24 20.92 -8.22 -6.91
CA GLY A 24 21.51 -9.50 -7.31
C GLY A 24 21.74 -10.46 -6.15
N ASP A 25 21.14 -10.20 -4.98
CA ASP A 25 21.29 -11.06 -3.80
C ASP A 25 20.45 -12.34 -3.93
N ALA A 26 19.43 -12.35 -4.80
CA ALA A 26 18.61 -13.51 -5.15
C ALA A 26 18.04 -13.38 -6.57
N ASP A 27 17.85 -14.49 -7.28
CA ASP A 27 17.17 -14.50 -8.58
C ASP A 27 15.65 -14.50 -8.45
N ALA A 28 15.13 -15.06 -7.35
CA ALA A 28 13.70 -15.15 -7.05
C ALA A 28 13.43 -15.11 -5.55
N MET A 29 12.26 -14.57 -5.18
CA MET A 29 11.81 -14.42 -3.80
C MET A 29 10.32 -14.77 -3.69
N ILE A 30 9.94 -15.52 -2.66
CA ILE A 30 8.54 -15.69 -2.25
C ILE A 30 8.23 -14.60 -1.25
N THR A 31 7.21 -13.79 -1.51
CA THR A 31 6.87 -12.63 -0.68
C THR A 31 5.36 -12.40 -0.62
N GLY A 32 4.91 -11.63 0.37
CA GLY A 32 3.50 -11.35 0.62
C GLY A 32 3.21 -11.21 2.11
N GLY A 33 2.02 -11.60 2.54
CA GLY A 33 1.60 -11.52 3.94
C GLY A 33 0.30 -12.26 4.22
N SER A 34 0.03 -12.46 5.51
CA SER A 34 -1.24 -12.99 6.03
C SER A 34 -1.62 -12.24 7.28
N GLU A 35 -2.91 -12.02 7.48
CA GLU A 35 -3.45 -11.35 8.65
C GLU A 35 -4.75 -12.05 9.07
N ALA A 36 -4.88 -12.35 10.35
CA ALA A 36 -6.05 -12.95 10.97
C ALA A 36 -6.37 -12.23 12.30
N PRO A 37 -6.74 -10.94 12.23
CA PRO A 37 -6.79 -10.07 13.39
C PRO A 37 -8.15 -10.12 14.09
N ILE A 38 -9.12 -10.95 13.67
CA ILE A 38 -10.45 -10.99 14.29
C ILE A 38 -10.37 -11.76 15.62
N ALA A 39 -9.78 -11.09 16.61
CA ALA A 39 -9.69 -11.51 17.99
C ALA A 39 -10.22 -10.38 18.89
N HIS A 40 -10.76 -10.76 20.06
CA HIS A 40 -11.34 -9.80 21.01
C HIS A 40 -10.39 -8.63 21.33
N MET A 41 -9.10 -8.91 21.50
CA MET A 41 -8.11 -7.88 21.82
C MET A 41 -7.92 -6.87 20.69
N ALA A 42 -7.79 -7.35 19.45
CA ALA A 42 -7.59 -6.49 18.29
C ALA A 42 -8.83 -5.63 18.02
N ILE A 43 -10.02 -6.24 18.01
CA ILE A 43 -11.29 -5.51 17.87
C ILE A 43 -11.40 -4.44 18.97
N ALA A 44 -11.18 -4.81 20.23
CA ALA A 44 -11.23 -3.84 21.34
C ALA A 44 -10.21 -2.71 21.18
N GLY A 45 -8.98 -3.02 20.75
CA GLY A 45 -7.92 -2.03 20.52
C GLY A 45 -8.27 -1.03 19.42
N PHE A 46 -8.73 -1.50 18.27
CA PHE A 46 -9.12 -0.64 17.16
C PHE A 46 -10.45 0.10 17.41
N SER A 47 -11.37 -0.46 18.18
CA SER A 47 -12.54 0.27 18.69
C SER A 47 -12.12 1.41 19.64
N ALA A 48 -11.19 1.14 20.56
CA ALA A 48 -10.70 2.14 21.51
C ALA A 48 -9.96 3.30 20.82
N SER A 49 -9.25 3.02 19.72
CA SER A 49 -8.63 4.04 18.87
C SER A 49 -9.59 4.76 17.93
N ARG A 50 -10.87 4.36 17.90
CA ARG A 50 -11.92 4.87 16.99
C ARG A 50 -11.57 4.71 15.51
N ALA A 51 -10.86 3.63 15.17
CA ALA A 51 -10.48 3.33 13.80
C ALA A 51 -11.51 2.46 13.07
N LEU A 52 -12.35 1.71 13.80
CA LEU A 52 -13.40 0.88 13.24
C LEU A 52 -14.68 1.69 12.96
N SER A 53 -15.35 1.35 11.86
CA SER A 53 -16.67 1.88 11.54
C SER A 53 -17.69 1.47 12.62
N THR A 54 -18.63 2.36 12.90
CA THR A 54 -19.81 2.12 13.74
C THR A 54 -21.10 2.02 12.92
N ASN A 55 -20.98 2.05 11.60
CA ASN A 55 -22.09 1.91 10.68
C ASN A 55 -22.45 0.43 10.46
N ASP A 56 -23.69 0.07 10.77
CA ASP A 56 -24.19 -1.31 10.63
C ASP A 56 -24.59 -1.68 9.19
N ASP A 57 -24.67 -0.71 8.26
CA ASP A 57 -24.95 -1.00 6.86
C ASP A 57 -23.69 -1.52 6.14
N LYS A 58 -23.65 -2.84 5.93
CA LYS A 58 -22.55 -3.55 5.26
C LYS A 58 -22.17 -3.00 3.89
N GLU A 59 -23.10 -2.45 3.12
CA GLU A 59 -22.81 -1.91 1.78
C GLU A 59 -22.06 -0.58 1.85
N THR A 60 -22.06 0.04 3.02
CA THR A 60 -21.58 1.39 3.20
C THR A 60 -20.69 1.56 4.44
N ALA A 61 -20.41 0.50 5.20
CA ALA A 61 -19.56 0.54 6.38
C ALA A 61 -18.12 0.91 6.03
N CYS A 62 -17.56 0.31 4.97
CA CYS A 62 -16.28 0.73 4.39
C CYS A 62 -16.54 1.53 3.11
N ARG A 63 -16.39 2.85 3.19
CA ARG A 63 -16.64 3.79 2.08
C ARG A 63 -15.52 4.83 1.92
N PRO A 64 -14.33 4.42 1.43
CA PRO A 64 -13.18 5.32 1.38
C PRO A 64 -13.49 6.56 0.55
N PHE A 65 -13.01 7.72 1.02
CA PHE A 65 -13.17 9.04 0.39
C PHE A 65 -14.62 9.54 0.23
N GLN A 66 -15.62 8.79 0.69
CA GLN A 66 -17.02 9.22 0.64
C GLN A 66 -17.41 10.06 1.87
N THR A 67 -18.48 10.85 1.70
CA THR A 67 -19.12 11.56 2.82
C THR A 67 -19.72 10.55 3.80
N GLY A 68 -19.56 10.79 5.09
CA GLY A 68 -20.11 9.93 6.14
C GLY A 68 -19.27 8.68 6.47
N ARG A 69 -18.05 8.56 5.92
CA ARG A 69 -17.08 7.56 6.37
C ARG A 69 -16.68 7.80 7.83
N ASP A 70 -16.57 6.73 8.62
CA ASP A 70 -16.30 6.81 10.06
C ASP A 70 -15.22 5.82 10.54
N GLY A 71 -14.75 4.91 9.70
CA GLY A 71 -13.69 3.96 10.01
C GLY A 71 -13.68 2.77 9.04
N PHE A 72 -12.72 1.86 9.19
CA PHE A 72 -12.67 0.65 8.38
C PHE A 72 -13.49 -0.49 8.99
N VAL A 73 -13.76 -1.51 8.18
CA VAL A 73 -14.28 -2.81 8.65
C VAL A 73 -13.11 -3.79 8.68
N MET A 74 -12.87 -4.42 9.83
CA MET A 74 -11.77 -5.36 9.98
C MET A 74 -12.03 -6.62 9.16
N GLY A 75 -11.01 -7.06 8.41
CA GLY A 75 -11.04 -8.28 7.61
C GLY A 75 -9.80 -9.13 7.83
N GLU A 76 -9.84 -10.36 7.33
CA GLU A 76 -8.73 -11.32 7.36
C GLU A 76 -8.38 -11.71 5.93
N GLY A 77 -7.15 -12.16 5.72
CA GLY A 77 -6.73 -12.62 4.41
C GLY A 77 -5.27 -13.00 4.34
N ALA A 78 -4.90 -13.66 3.25
CA ALA A 78 -3.51 -13.96 2.92
C ALA A 78 -3.29 -13.80 1.42
N GLY A 79 -2.10 -13.36 1.05
CA GLY A 79 -1.67 -13.22 -0.34
C GLY A 79 -0.17 -13.44 -0.45
N ILE A 80 0.24 -14.28 -1.40
CA ILE A 80 1.63 -14.60 -1.67
C ILE A 80 1.86 -14.44 -3.17
N VAL A 81 2.98 -13.82 -3.53
CA VAL A 81 3.49 -13.69 -4.88
C VAL A 81 4.91 -14.23 -4.96
N VAL A 82 5.28 -14.68 -6.16
CA VAL A 82 6.67 -14.99 -6.49
C VAL A 82 7.21 -13.85 -7.32
N LEU A 83 8.24 -13.18 -6.80
CA LEU A 83 9.02 -12.22 -7.57
C LEU A 83 10.25 -12.91 -8.12
N GLU A 84 10.65 -12.53 -9.32
CA GLU A 84 11.81 -13.08 -10.02
C GLU A 84 12.44 -11.98 -10.87
N SER A 85 13.74 -12.07 -11.11
CA SER A 85 14.39 -11.19 -12.08
C SER A 85 13.77 -11.40 -13.47
N LEU A 86 13.59 -10.31 -14.23
CA LEU A 86 12.98 -10.37 -15.55
C LEU A 86 13.74 -11.32 -16.48
N GLU A 87 15.07 -11.31 -16.41
CA GLU A 87 15.95 -12.18 -17.18
C GLU A 87 15.69 -13.66 -16.86
N SER A 88 15.66 -14.03 -15.57
CA SER A 88 15.41 -15.43 -15.16
C SER A 88 14.01 -15.89 -15.56
N ALA A 89 13.00 -15.04 -15.34
CA ALA A 89 11.62 -15.32 -15.72
C ALA A 89 11.49 -15.54 -17.24
N GLN A 90 12.13 -14.70 -18.06
CA GLN A 90 12.15 -14.84 -19.52
C GLN A 90 12.89 -16.09 -19.97
N ALA A 91 14.05 -16.40 -19.38
CA ALA A 91 14.88 -17.54 -19.77
C ALA A 91 14.15 -18.88 -19.61
N ARG A 92 13.30 -19.01 -18.57
CA ARG A 92 12.48 -20.20 -18.35
C ARG A 92 11.09 -20.15 -18.99
N GLY A 93 10.75 -19.06 -19.70
CA GLY A 93 9.44 -18.88 -20.33
C GLY A 93 8.28 -18.75 -19.33
N ALA A 94 8.51 -18.09 -18.20
CA ALA A 94 7.49 -17.84 -17.18
C ALA A 94 6.36 -16.95 -17.70
N GLU A 95 5.13 -17.16 -17.23
CA GLU A 95 4.06 -16.20 -17.39
C GLU A 95 4.32 -15.00 -16.46
N ILE A 96 4.44 -13.80 -17.03
CA ILE A 96 4.72 -12.56 -16.30
C ILE A 96 3.42 -11.77 -16.17
N TYR A 97 2.88 -11.67 -14.95
CA TYR A 97 1.64 -10.94 -14.68
C TYR A 97 1.84 -9.42 -14.66
N ALA A 98 2.92 -8.96 -14.03
CA ALA A 98 3.26 -7.55 -13.91
C ALA A 98 4.76 -7.39 -13.61
N GLU A 99 5.27 -6.19 -13.82
CA GLU A 99 6.64 -5.79 -13.48
C GLU A 99 6.61 -4.78 -12.32
N VAL A 100 7.40 -5.02 -11.27
CA VAL A 100 7.62 -4.02 -10.22
C VAL A 100 8.75 -3.10 -10.70
N VAL A 101 8.43 -1.83 -10.94
CA VAL A 101 9.38 -0.88 -11.53
C VAL A 101 10.03 0.03 -10.50
N GLY A 102 9.38 0.26 -9.35
CA GLY A 102 9.94 1.07 -8.28
C GLY A 102 9.25 0.86 -6.95
N TYR A 103 9.94 1.23 -5.88
CA TYR A 103 9.47 1.11 -4.50
C TYR A 103 9.93 2.27 -3.64
N GLY A 104 9.02 2.80 -2.81
CA GLY A 104 9.30 3.88 -1.88
C GLY A 104 8.67 3.64 -0.52
N SER A 105 9.43 3.91 0.54
CA SER A 105 8.99 3.77 1.93
C SER A 105 9.60 4.87 2.80
N THR A 106 8.82 5.40 3.72
CA THR A 106 9.22 6.48 4.63
C THR A 106 8.64 6.26 6.02
N GLY A 107 9.25 6.88 7.03
CA GLY A 107 8.67 7.02 8.37
C GLY A 107 8.27 8.46 8.66
N ASP A 108 7.07 8.66 9.19
CA ASP A 108 6.55 10.02 9.48
C ASP A 108 7.20 10.64 10.72
N ALA A 109 7.60 9.83 11.70
CA ALA A 109 8.17 10.26 12.99
C ALA A 109 7.39 11.40 13.69
N HIS A 110 6.09 11.54 13.39
CA HIS A 110 5.27 12.67 13.80
C HIS A 110 4.36 12.36 14.98
N HIS A 111 3.58 11.29 14.88
CA HIS A 111 2.65 10.85 15.92
C HIS A 111 2.63 9.32 15.95
N ILE A 112 2.27 8.74 17.10
CA ILE A 112 2.28 7.28 17.30
C ILE A 112 1.31 6.54 16.37
N THR A 113 0.19 7.16 16.02
CA THR A 113 -0.90 6.53 15.23
C THR A 113 -1.49 7.42 14.15
N ALA A 114 -1.06 8.69 14.05
CA ALA A 114 -1.65 9.63 13.11
C ALA A 114 -0.61 9.98 12.02
N PRO A 115 -1.04 10.07 10.75
CA PRO A 115 -0.16 10.51 9.68
C PRO A 115 0.30 11.96 9.91
N ALA A 116 1.44 12.31 9.34
CA ALA A 116 1.87 13.70 9.30
C ALA A 116 0.79 14.60 8.62
N PRO A 117 0.60 15.85 9.08
CA PRO A 117 -0.32 16.79 8.44
C PRO A 117 -0.04 16.91 6.94
N GLU A 118 -1.10 17.12 6.15
CA GLU A 118 -1.02 17.27 4.68
C GLU A 118 -0.41 16.05 3.95
N GLY A 119 -0.41 14.87 4.60
CA GLY A 119 0.03 13.60 4.02
C GLY A 119 1.48 13.59 3.56
N GLU A 120 2.35 14.36 4.22
CA GLU A 120 3.71 14.62 3.74
C GLU A 120 4.57 13.36 3.60
N GLY A 121 4.50 12.42 4.55
CA GLY A 121 5.24 11.16 4.45
C GLY A 121 4.78 10.28 3.28
N GLY A 122 3.46 10.13 3.10
CA GLY A 122 2.91 9.44 1.94
C GLY A 122 3.36 10.07 0.61
N ALA A 123 3.43 11.41 0.56
CA ALA A 123 3.92 12.12 -0.61
C ALA A 123 5.40 11.82 -0.90
N ARG A 124 6.26 11.85 0.12
CA ARG A 124 7.68 11.49 -0.03
C ARG A 124 7.87 10.03 -0.46
N ALA A 125 7.08 9.11 0.09
CA ALA A 125 7.14 7.71 -0.30
C ALA A 125 6.78 7.53 -1.79
N MET A 126 5.74 8.23 -2.27
CA MET A 126 5.40 8.24 -3.69
C MET A 126 6.51 8.84 -4.56
N GLN A 127 7.11 9.96 -4.14
CA GLN A 127 8.25 10.55 -4.86
C GLN A 127 9.42 9.57 -4.97
N THR A 128 9.78 8.92 -3.86
CA THR A 128 10.89 7.95 -3.85
C THR A 128 10.59 6.78 -4.78
N ALA A 129 9.35 6.29 -4.81
CA ALA A 129 8.96 5.22 -5.72
C ALA A 129 9.05 5.67 -7.19
N LEU A 130 8.55 6.86 -7.52
CA LEU A 130 8.64 7.45 -8.86
C LEU A 130 10.09 7.62 -9.32
N ASP A 131 10.94 8.17 -8.46
CA ASP A 131 12.37 8.37 -8.73
C ASP A 131 13.08 7.03 -8.96
N ASP A 132 12.74 6.02 -8.15
CA ASP A 132 13.29 4.66 -8.27
C ASP A 132 12.84 3.97 -9.56
N ALA A 133 11.61 4.21 -10.00
CA ALA A 133 11.05 3.72 -11.25
C ALA A 133 11.53 4.48 -12.49
N GLY A 134 12.02 5.72 -12.32
CA GLY A 134 12.38 6.59 -13.42
C GLY A 134 11.20 6.97 -14.33
N ILE A 135 10.00 7.09 -13.75
CA ILE A 135 8.78 7.47 -14.48
C ILE A 135 8.22 8.80 -13.97
N GLU A 136 7.43 9.47 -14.80
CA GLU A 136 6.76 10.72 -14.43
C GLU A 136 5.37 10.43 -13.83
N PRO A 137 4.83 11.31 -12.97
CA PRO A 137 3.48 11.17 -12.45
C PRO A 137 2.39 11.01 -13.53
N SER A 138 2.62 11.59 -14.72
CA SER A 138 1.71 11.48 -15.87
C SER A 138 1.63 10.08 -16.48
N ASP A 139 2.60 9.20 -16.17
CA ASP A 139 2.61 7.82 -16.63
C ASP A 139 1.70 6.93 -15.77
N ILE A 140 1.26 7.41 -14.60
CA ILE A 140 0.38 6.68 -13.70
C ILE A 140 -1.06 6.75 -14.20
N GLN A 141 -1.62 5.58 -14.51
CA GLN A 141 -3.00 5.43 -14.99
C GLN A 141 -3.98 5.04 -13.89
N TYR A 142 -3.50 4.44 -12.80
CA TYR A 142 -4.31 3.91 -11.73
C TYR A 142 -3.52 3.92 -10.41
N ILE A 143 -4.23 4.17 -9.31
CA ILE A 143 -3.69 4.11 -7.96
C ILE A 143 -4.56 3.16 -7.15
N ASN A 144 -3.94 2.11 -6.62
CA ASN A 144 -4.53 1.33 -5.53
C ASN A 144 -4.17 2.01 -4.22
N VAL A 145 -5.16 2.62 -3.58
CA VAL A 145 -5.00 3.45 -2.37
C VAL A 145 -5.20 2.62 -1.09
N HIS A 146 -4.69 3.11 0.04
CA HIS A 146 -4.94 2.52 1.36
C HIS A 146 -6.42 2.50 1.68
N GLY A 147 -7.08 3.65 1.49
CA GLY A 147 -8.54 3.80 1.58
C GLY A 147 -9.13 3.20 2.84
N THR A 148 -8.71 3.69 4.01
CA THR A 148 -9.16 3.12 5.29
C THR A 148 -10.57 3.53 5.69
N SER A 149 -11.25 4.38 4.92
CA SER A 149 -12.53 4.98 5.34
C SER A 149 -12.46 5.80 6.62
N THR A 150 -11.25 6.13 7.11
CA THR A 150 -11.08 6.98 8.28
C THR A 150 -11.15 8.45 7.84
N PRO A 151 -11.76 9.35 8.64
CA PRO A 151 -11.82 10.76 8.27
C PRO A 151 -10.45 11.39 8.01
N VAL A 152 -9.49 11.12 8.90
CA VAL A 152 -8.13 11.67 8.83
C VAL A 152 -7.29 10.96 7.77
N GLY A 153 -7.25 9.63 7.77
CA GLY A 153 -6.38 8.86 6.87
C GLY A 153 -6.68 9.16 5.40
N ASP A 154 -7.95 9.02 5.00
CA ASP A 154 -8.38 9.27 3.62
C ASP A 154 -8.15 10.72 3.18
N LEU A 155 -8.29 11.70 4.10
CA LEU A 155 -8.01 13.10 3.80
C LEU A 155 -6.51 13.32 3.53
N THR A 156 -5.65 12.80 4.40
CA THR A 156 -4.20 12.94 4.22
C THR A 156 -3.70 12.17 2.99
N GLU A 157 -4.28 11.01 2.70
CA GLU A 157 -3.93 10.21 1.52
C GLU A 157 -4.27 10.95 0.23
N ILE A 158 -5.48 11.53 0.11
CA ILE A 158 -5.84 12.27 -1.10
C ILE A 158 -5.03 13.58 -1.23
N GLN A 159 -4.69 14.24 -0.12
CA GLN A 159 -3.80 15.41 -0.13
C GLN A 159 -2.40 15.05 -0.65
N ALA A 160 -1.86 13.89 -0.24
CA ALA A 160 -0.59 13.39 -0.73
C ALA A 160 -0.64 13.09 -2.24
N ILE A 161 -1.67 12.37 -2.70
CA ILE A 161 -1.82 11.96 -4.11
C ILE A 161 -1.93 13.17 -5.02
N LYS A 162 -2.72 14.18 -4.61
CA LYS A 162 -2.96 15.42 -5.39
C LYS A 162 -1.72 16.28 -5.61
N LYS A 163 -0.60 16.01 -4.92
CA LYS A 163 0.68 16.66 -5.20
C LYS A 163 1.29 16.20 -6.53
N TYR A 164 0.98 14.99 -6.98
CA TYR A 164 1.59 14.36 -8.15
C TYR A 164 0.60 14.17 -9.30
N ILE A 165 -0.63 13.79 -8.97
CA ILE A 165 -1.64 13.40 -9.95
C ILE A 165 -2.82 14.34 -9.80
N ARG A 166 -3.18 15.02 -10.89
CA ARG A 166 -4.26 16.00 -10.95
C ARG A 166 -5.55 15.39 -11.49
#